data_AF-A0A7K2QE97-F1
#
_entry.id   AF-A0A7K2QE97-F1
#
_cell.length_a   1.000
_cell.length_b   1.000
_cell.length_c   1.000
_cell.angle_alpha   90.00
_cell.angle_beta   90.00
_cell.angle_gamma   90.00
#
_symmetry.space_group_name_H-M   'P 1'
#
loop_
_entity.id
_entity.type
_entity.pdbx_description
1 polymer ?
#
loop_
_entity_poly.entity_id
_entity_poly.type
_entity_poly.pdbx_seq_one_letter_code
_entity_poly.pdbx_strand_id
1 'polypeptide(L)'
;APGARTATLRRLLKSFEAAHELTAQRPATVTVPGRPGTRGPVRRELYLATARVSVTGALVHLNHLLAEAVLDGLIGPGDRLTLRFVPRLSGLGARLAMLRVDTDVHRPDELQACAGLTTEV
;
A
#
# COMPACT_ATOMS: atom_id res chain seq x y z
N ALA A 1 -28.47 6.53 5.21
CA ALA A 1 -28.37 5.76 3.96
C ALA A 1 -27.00 5.05 3.87
N PRO A 2 -26.92 3.77 3.44
CA PRO A 2 -25.68 3.00 3.36
C PRO A 2 -24.59 3.61 2.46
N GLY A 3 -24.97 4.49 1.53
CA GLY A 3 -24.09 5.05 0.50
C GLY A 3 -22.84 5.76 1.04
N ALA A 4 -22.92 6.46 2.17
CA ALA A 4 -21.78 7.18 2.74
C ALA A 4 -20.70 6.24 3.32
N ARG A 5 -21.13 5.16 3.98
CA ARG A 5 -20.21 4.19 4.62
C ARG A 5 -19.45 3.33 3.60
N THR A 6 -20.04 3.11 2.43
CA THR A 6 -19.43 2.33 1.35
C THR A 6 -18.88 3.20 0.21
N ALA A 7 -18.94 4.53 0.32
CA ALA A 7 -18.56 5.44 -0.78
C ALA A 7 -17.10 5.25 -1.22
N THR A 8 -16.19 5.14 -0.25
CA THR A 8 -14.75 4.95 -0.52
C THR A 8 -14.47 3.62 -1.19
N LEU A 9 -15.06 2.53 -0.69
CA LEU A 9 -14.99 1.20 -1.31
C LEU A 9 -15.58 1.19 -2.72
N ARG A 10 -16.74 1.82 -2.93
CA ARG A 10 -17.35 1.93 -4.25
C ARG A 10 -16.49 2.73 -5.23
N ARG A 11 -15.73 3.72 -4.75
CA ARG A 11 -14.77 4.45 -5.59
C ARG A 11 -13.62 3.56 -6.06
N LEU A 12 -13.18 2.59 -5.25
CA LEU A 12 -12.19 1.60 -5.65
C LEU A 12 -12.71 0.61 -6.71
N LEU A 13 -14.04 0.42 -6.77
CA LEU A 13 -14.68 -0.44 -7.77
C LEU A 13 -14.96 0.27 -9.11
N LYS A 14 -14.75 1.58 -9.20
CA LYS A 14 -14.88 2.31 -10.46
C LYS A 14 -13.61 2.14 -11.28
N SER A 15 -13.74 1.97 -12.59
CA SER A 15 -12.61 1.99 -13.50
C SER A 15 -11.84 3.30 -13.33
N PHE A 16 -10.59 3.19 -12.92
CA PHE A 16 -9.66 4.29 -12.81
C PHE A 16 -8.55 4.07 -13.84
N GLU A 17 -8.60 4.87 -14.90
CA GLU A 17 -7.63 4.82 -15.98
C GLU A 17 -6.61 5.95 -15.81
N ALA A 18 -5.38 5.55 -15.50
CA ALA A 18 -4.25 6.45 -15.36
C ALA A 18 -3.00 5.70 -15.81
N ALA A 19 -2.85 5.56 -17.13
CA ALA A 19 -1.79 4.77 -17.76
C ALA A 19 -0.39 5.39 -17.61
N HIS A 20 -0.31 6.67 -17.26
CA HIS A 20 0.97 7.34 -17.00
C HIS A 20 1.65 6.77 -15.75
N GLU A 21 2.98 6.72 -15.79
CA GLU A 21 3.81 6.25 -14.68
C GLU A 21 3.59 7.08 -13.43
N LEU A 22 3.59 6.42 -12.28
CA LEU A 22 3.55 7.08 -10.99
C LEU A 22 4.89 7.80 -10.76
N THR A 23 4.83 9.12 -10.58
CA THR A 23 6.00 9.92 -10.19
C THR A 23 6.18 9.92 -8.69
N ALA A 24 7.39 10.18 -8.22
CA ALA A 24 7.67 10.32 -6.79
C ALA A 24 6.77 11.38 -6.15
N GLN A 25 6.05 10.99 -5.10
CA GLN A 25 5.18 11.88 -4.32
C GLN A 25 5.81 12.16 -2.95
N ARG A 26 5.35 13.24 -2.30
CA ARG A 26 5.70 13.50 -0.91
C ARG A 26 5.14 12.38 -0.02
N PRO A 27 5.86 11.98 1.05
CA PRO A 27 5.33 11.02 2.00
C PRO A 27 4.00 11.48 2.58
N ALA A 28 3.06 10.56 2.73
CA ALA A 28 1.74 10.82 3.29
C ALA A 28 1.52 9.92 4.50
N THR A 29 1.10 10.50 5.63
CA THR A 29 0.77 9.73 6.84
C THR A 29 -0.73 9.69 7.03
N VAL A 30 -1.26 8.48 7.25
CA VAL A 30 -2.67 8.25 7.52
C VAL A 30 -2.83 7.50 8.84
N THR A 31 -3.85 7.87 9.61
CA THR A 31 -4.29 7.08 10.76
C THR A 31 -5.39 6.14 10.28
N VAL A 32 -5.26 4.85 10.57
CA VAL A 32 -6.23 3.83 10.16
C VAL A 32 -7.55 4.09 10.89
N PRO A 33 -8.66 4.31 10.17
CA PRO A 33 -9.93 4.64 10.79
C PRO A 33 -10.56 3.42 11.46
N GLY A 34 -11.31 3.65 12.54
CA GLY A 34 -12.10 2.63 13.22
C GLY A 34 -12.10 2.82 14.74
N ARG A 35 -12.75 1.90 15.45
CA ARG A 35 -12.68 1.86 16.92
C ARG A 35 -11.38 1.16 17.33
N PRO A 36 -10.58 1.75 18.23
CA PRO A 36 -9.38 1.10 18.75
C PRO A 36 -9.71 -0.31 19.26
N GLY A 37 -8.87 -1.28 18.90
CA GLY A 37 -8.96 -2.63 19.42
C GLY A 37 -8.35 -2.73 20.83
N THR A 38 -8.14 -3.97 21.29
CA THR A 38 -7.42 -4.26 22.54
C THR A 38 -5.91 -4.06 22.41
N ARG A 39 -5.38 -4.11 21.17
CA ARG A 39 -3.99 -3.80 20.83
C ARG A 39 -3.78 -2.28 20.80
N GLY A 40 -2.64 -1.82 21.33
CA GLY A 40 -2.18 -0.44 21.18
C GLY A 40 -1.85 -0.07 19.73
N PRO A 41 -2.01 1.20 19.33
CA PRO A 41 -1.72 1.64 17.97
C PRO A 41 -0.21 1.56 17.69
N VAL A 42 0.16 1.06 16.52
CA VAL A 42 1.57 0.97 16.09
C VAL A 42 1.85 1.92 14.92
N ARG A 43 3.13 2.25 14.73
CA ARG A 43 3.59 3.01 13.56
C ARG A 43 4.28 2.09 12.58
N ARG A 44 3.94 2.18 11.30
CA ARG A 44 4.59 1.43 10.21
C ARG A 44 4.83 2.31 9.01
N GLU A 45 5.83 1.97 8.22
CA GLU A 45 6.06 2.56 6.91
C GLU A 45 5.54 1.63 5.82
N LEU A 46 4.94 2.22 4.80
CA LEU A 46 4.48 1.52 3.61
C LEU A 46 5.25 2.07 2.41
N TYR A 47 6.06 1.24 1.78
CA TYR A 47 6.83 1.59 0.61
C TYR A 47 6.10 1.17 -0.66
N LEU A 48 6.08 2.04 -1.67
CA LEU A 48 5.48 1.79 -2.97
C LEU A 48 6.53 2.04 -4.08
N ALA A 49 6.73 1.06 -4.95
CA ALA A 49 7.59 1.18 -6.12
C ALA A 49 6.93 2.12 -7.14
N THR A 50 7.72 3.03 -7.71
CA THR A 50 7.23 3.98 -8.72
C THR A 50 7.79 3.72 -10.11
N ALA A 51 9.00 3.14 -10.23
CA ALA A 51 9.62 2.95 -11.53
C ALA A 51 8.84 1.91 -12.35
N ARG A 52 8.41 2.30 -13.56
CA ARG A 52 7.68 1.43 -14.51
C ARG A 52 6.35 0.91 -13.99
N VAL A 53 5.75 1.61 -13.02
CA VAL A 53 4.45 1.26 -12.46
C VAL A 53 3.48 2.38 -12.82
N SER A 54 2.40 2.05 -13.53
CA SER A 54 1.31 3.00 -13.79
C SER A 54 0.61 3.39 -12.49
N VAL A 55 -0.04 4.55 -12.44
CA VAL A 55 -0.81 4.94 -11.23
C VAL A 55 -1.88 3.88 -10.90
N THR A 56 -2.56 3.35 -11.92
CA THR A 56 -3.53 2.25 -11.73
C THR A 56 -2.86 1.01 -11.13
N GLY A 57 -1.72 0.57 -11.65
CA GLY A 57 -0.99 -0.59 -11.13
C GLY A 57 -0.54 -0.38 -9.68
N ALA A 58 0.00 0.80 -9.38
CA ALA A 58 0.39 1.18 -8.02
C ALA A 58 -0.79 1.11 -7.03
N LEU A 59 -1.97 1.60 -7.42
CA LEU A 59 -3.17 1.53 -6.58
C LEU A 59 -3.63 0.09 -6.36
N VAL A 60 -3.55 -0.77 -7.37
CA VAL A 60 -3.87 -2.20 -7.24
C VAL A 60 -2.91 -2.87 -6.26
N HIS A 61 -1.60 -2.70 -6.42
CA HIS A 61 -0.61 -3.27 -5.51
C HIS A 61 -0.78 -2.79 -4.07
N LEU A 62 -1.02 -1.49 -3.89
CA LEU A 62 -1.27 -0.89 -2.58
C LEU A 62 -2.54 -1.46 -1.94
N ASN A 63 -3.63 -1.56 -2.69
CA ASN A 63 -4.89 -2.08 -2.19
C ASN A 63 -4.77 -3.56 -1.78
N HIS A 64 -4.10 -4.39 -2.58
CA HIS A 64 -3.86 -5.79 -2.24
C HIS A 64 -3.02 -5.92 -0.95
N LEU A 65 -1.90 -5.19 -0.86
CA LEU A 65 -1.05 -5.21 0.34
C LEU A 65 -1.83 -4.79 1.59
N LEU A 66 -2.62 -3.71 1.51
CA LEU A 66 -3.41 -3.22 2.64
C LEU A 66 -4.51 -4.20 3.04
N ALA A 67 -5.21 -4.79 2.08
CA ALA A 67 -6.27 -5.75 2.35
C ALA A 67 -5.70 -7.00 3.06
N GLU A 68 -4.60 -7.54 2.56
CA GLU A 68 -3.92 -8.70 3.15
C GLU A 68 -3.39 -8.39 4.55
N ALA A 69 -2.72 -7.24 4.71
CA ALA A 69 -2.21 -6.81 6.02
C ALA A 69 -3.31 -6.59 7.08
N VAL A 70 -4.53 -6.21 6.66
CA VAL A 70 -5.69 -6.13 7.55
C VAL A 70 -6.21 -7.52 7.90
N LEU A 71 -6.32 -8.42 6.92
CA LEU A 71 -6.77 -9.80 7.13
C LEU A 71 -5.82 -10.58 8.05
N ASP A 72 -4.52 -10.34 7.93
CA ASP A 72 -3.47 -10.94 8.77
C ASP A 72 -3.30 -10.26 10.14
N GLY A 73 -4.06 -9.19 10.42
CA GLY A 73 -3.98 -8.45 11.69
C GLY A 73 -2.69 -7.63 11.87
N LEU A 74 -1.92 -7.40 10.80
CA LEU A 74 -0.74 -6.54 10.83
C LEU A 74 -1.12 -5.06 10.97
N ILE A 75 -2.26 -4.67 10.39
CA ILE A 75 -2.82 -3.32 10.43
C ILE A 75 -4.17 -3.35 11.14
N GLY A 76 -4.36 -2.47 12.13
CA GLY A 76 -5.62 -2.29 12.84
C GLY A 76 -6.01 -0.82 13.02
N PRO A 77 -7.25 -0.54 13.47
CA PRO A 77 -7.70 0.81 13.77
C PRO A 77 -6.78 1.54 14.75
N GLY A 78 -6.46 2.80 14.45
CA GLY A 78 -5.57 3.64 15.25
C GLY A 78 -4.10 3.57 14.83
N ASP A 79 -3.69 2.57 14.05
CA ASP A 79 -2.33 2.49 13.54
C ASP A 79 -1.99 3.70 12.65
N ARG A 80 -0.72 4.10 12.65
CA ARG A 80 -0.21 5.20 11.81
C ARG A 80 0.64 4.61 10.69
N LEU A 81 0.19 4.79 9.46
CA LEU A 81 0.88 4.33 8.26
C LEU A 81 1.49 5.51 7.53
N THR A 82 2.81 5.51 7.32
CA THR A 82 3.48 6.49 6.46
C THR A 82 3.78 5.88 5.11
N LEU A 83 3.05 6.32 4.08
CA LEU A 83 3.28 5.95 2.69
C LEU A 83 4.51 6.68 2.15
N ARG A 84 5.44 5.93 1.58
CA ARG A 84 6.69 6.39 0.97
C ARG A 84 6.77 5.86 -0.46
N PHE A 85 7.23 6.73 -1.36
CA PHE A 85 7.36 6.43 -2.77
C PHE A 85 8.84 6.30 -3.08
N VAL A 86 9.24 5.15 -3.62
CA VAL A 86 10.64 4.86 -3.97
C VAL A 86 10.71 4.28 -5.38
N PRO A 87 11.78 4.51 -6.15
CA PRO A 87 11.90 3.91 -7.48
C PRO A 87 11.81 2.39 -7.46
N ARG A 88 12.50 1.75 -6.50
CA ARG A 88 12.52 0.30 -6.28
C ARG A 88 12.64 -0.02 -4.79
N LEU A 89 12.09 -1.15 -4.37
CA LEU A 89 12.19 -1.66 -2.99
C LEU A 89 13.51 -2.45 -2.80
N SER A 90 14.64 -1.78 -3.03
CA SER A 90 15.98 -2.34 -2.89
C SER A 90 16.81 -1.49 -1.93
N GLY A 91 17.61 -2.12 -1.07
CA GLY A 91 18.45 -1.40 -0.11
C GLY A 91 17.64 -0.68 0.99
N LEU A 92 16.42 -1.13 1.27
CA LEU A 92 15.64 -0.62 2.39
C LEU A 92 16.36 -1.01 3.69
N GLY A 93 16.69 -0.03 4.53
CA GLY A 93 17.23 -0.27 5.87
C GLY A 93 16.20 -0.80 6.87
N ALA A 94 14.93 -0.90 6.46
CA ALA A 94 13.82 -1.34 7.30
C ALA A 94 13.47 -2.81 7.07
N ARG A 95 13.11 -3.51 8.16
CA ARG A 95 12.61 -4.88 8.08
C ARG A 95 11.18 -4.89 7.57
N LEU A 96 10.91 -5.69 6.54
CA LEU A 96 9.57 -5.87 5.99
C LEU A 96 8.82 -6.96 6.75
N ALA A 97 7.58 -6.65 7.14
CA ALA A 97 6.62 -7.60 7.69
C ALA A 97 5.75 -8.23 6.59
N MET A 98 5.57 -7.53 5.46
CA MET A 98 4.82 -8.02 4.30
C MET A 98 5.35 -7.37 3.03
N LEU A 99 5.35 -8.12 1.92
CA LEU A 99 5.84 -7.68 0.62
C LEU A 99 4.90 -8.13 -0.48
N ARG A 100 4.46 -7.20 -1.33
CA ARG A 100 3.74 -7.48 -2.56
C ARG A 100 4.74 -7.60 -3.70
N VAL A 101 4.80 -8.79 -4.30
CA VAL A 101 5.65 -9.10 -5.46
C VAL A 101 4.76 -9.45 -6.65
N ASP A 102 5.09 -8.92 -7.83
CA ASP A 102 4.42 -9.26 -9.09
C ASP A 102 5.43 -9.51 -10.21
N THR A 103 5.00 -9.99 -11.36
CA THR A 103 5.87 -10.11 -12.55
C THR A 103 6.16 -8.73 -13.14
N ASP A 104 7.41 -8.47 -13.56
CA ASP A 104 7.75 -7.25 -14.31
C ASP A 104 7.13 -7.33 -15.71
N VAL A 105 6.21 -6.41 -16.04
CA VAL A 105 5.53 -6.37 -17.35
C VAL A 105 6.51 -6.18 -18.51
N HIS A 106 7.66 -5.56 -18.25
CA HIS A 106 8.72 -5.38 -19.25
C HIS A 106 9.70 -6.56 -19.31
N ARG A 107 9.71 -7.42 -18.29
CA ARG A 107 10.54 -8.63 -18.20
C ARG A 107 9.74 -9.75 -17.51
N PRO A 108 8.86 -10.44 -18.25
CA PRO A 108 7.90 -11.37 -17.66
C PRO A 108 8.50 -12.51 -16.83
N ASP A 109 9.77 -12.84 -17.09
CA ASP A 109 10.52 -13.86 -16.34
C ASP A 109 11.16 -13.33 -15.04
N GLU A 110 11.06 -12.02 -14.77
CA GLU A 110 11.57 -11.37 -13.57
C GLU A 110 10.43 -11.00 -12.59
N LEU A 111 10.71 -11.18 -11.29
CA LEU A 111 9.84 -10.73 -10.22
C LEU A 111 10.24 -9.32 -9.76
N GLN A 112 9.24 -8.49 -9.48
CA GLN A 112 9.41 -7.13 -8.96
C GLN A 112 8.67 -6.98 -7.63
N ALA A 113 9.36 -6.43 -6.62
CA ALA A 113 8.72 -5.94 -5.40
C ALA A 113 7.99 -4.63 -5.70
N CYS A 114 6.66 -4.65 -5.59
CA CYS A 114 5.79 -3.52 -5.93
C CYS A 114 5.43 -2.67 -4.71
N ALA A 115 5.21 -3.29 -3.56
CA ALA A 115 4.90 -2.57 -2.32
C ALA A 115 5.35 -3.38 -1.09
N GLY A 116 5.63 -2.71 0.02
CA GLY A 116 6.11 -3.36 1.23
C GLY A 116 5.67 -2.65 2.50
N LEU A 117 5.30 -3.41 3.52
CA LEU A 117 4.93 -2.92 4.84
C LEU A 117 6.03 -3.29 5.84
N THR A 118 6.51 -2.34 6.62
CA THR A 118 7.54 -2.60 7.63
C THR A 118 6.98 -3.30 8.86
N THR A 119 7.87 -3.85 9.69
CA THR A 119 7.60 -4.02 11.11
C THR A 119 7.32 -2.67 11.77
N GLU A 120 6.92 -2.68 13.05
CA GLU A 120 6.77 -1.44 13.82
C GLU A 120 8.09 -0.63 13.85
N VAL A 121 7.96 0.70 13.78
CA VAL A 121 9.07 1.69 13.78
C VAL A 121 8.94 2.74 14.86
#